data_AF-A0A943K1A2-F1
#
_entry.id   AF-A0A943K1A2-F1
#
_cell.length_a   1.000
_cell.length_b   1.000
_cell.length_c   1.000
_cell.angle_alpha   90.00
_cell.angle_beta   90.00
_cell.angle_gamma   90.00
#
_symmetry.space_group_name_H-M   'P 1'
#
loop_
_entity.id
_entity.type
_entity.pdbx_description
1 polymer ?
#
loop_
_entity_poly.entity_id
_entity_poly.type
_entity_poly.pdbx_seq_one_letter_code
_entity_poly.pdbx_strand_id
1 'polypeptide(L)'
;MTPPREVKFGNLTTHSMIAKMKSARSQSSVNKVTTSYNKWNTSIITEAKNAKQAQVSQTSNILASMSAVADAMGLLNNILGNSDSKTTGVSNQSNSNSTSNQSSSLSGAASSGGGASSVSSGGQYSGYAQNLNNNFSTGVNSSVLDTIRSYVDGACTSSVLSNLKPSLANESVKANQALVQAQANFNALSNQKATAEANVSRLETQADSAKNESETAKTSLEQNKSNLNSSIQARDKMDEQLSSVNSEYDEACSNVKTEEKNKSSAQNEVSSAKSSVAKAQASVNSATQSLQSAETTLANTPQTLEDGTPNPQYQAAKAAVDKAKTEKQQAETSLKEAEQYQKTAEEKLNQAEQSLTQAQETKANVLKELQQSESKYKDLAEKCEQMQDSVEQNQEQYDTSLQTYDDTTANYQRLNSELQTQQGILTQYEAVENQVEALKDSVSSIKELGDRLDKEIELAKKAEAGTDGISAEDKSKTEAEILSNASSTEGCSASKTPLENMIASKDFDVSKCTGKVWSENLNGIFGSASEFESLGYIKNTDGSFTDPRTGVTMVNVKGDDYEWLAAGNGFSQISGEHVYNNLIGRDWTGAAEAAERAKTQQNITLNGFDENGKPKFKWK
;
A
#
# COMPACT_ATOMS: atom_id res chain seq x y z
N MET A 1 26.10 16.28 31.10
CA MET A 1 25.54 15.33 30.10
C MET A 1 24.67 16.12 29.16
N THR A 2 25.19 16.44 27.98
CA THR A 2 24.44 17.12 26.91
C THR A 2 23.89 16.03 25.99
N PRO A 3 22.61 16.06 25.56
CA PRO A 3 22.09 15.03 24.67
C PRO A 3 22.82 15.05 23.32
N PRO A 4 22.91 13.90 22.61
CA PRO A 4 23.45 13.87 21.25
C PRO A 4 22.64 14.81 20.36
N ARG A 5 23.31 15.60 19.51
CA ARG A 5 22.59 16.35 18.47
C ARG A 5 22.06 15.35 17.45
N GLU A 6 20.73 15.22 17.38
CA GLU A 6 20.09 14.62 16.21
C GLU A 6 20.45 15.44 14.97
N VAL A 7 21.34 14.91 14.13
CA VAL A 7 21.60 15.48 12.81
C VAL A 7 20.39 15.15 11.94
N LYS A 8 19.45 16.11 11.83
CA LYS A 8 18.33 16.02 10.88
C LYS A 8 18.87 16.15 9.46
N PHE A 9 19.14 15.01 8.83
CA PHE A 9 19.37 14.90 7.39
C PHE A 9 18.06 15.16 6.64
N GLY A 10 17.78 16.44 6.37
CA GLY A 10 16.66 16.84 5.52
C GLY A 10 17.01 16.72 4.03
N ASN A 11 16.03 16.32 3.22
CA ASN A 11 16.08 16.12 1.76
C ASN A 11 16.97 17.11 0.99
N LEU A 12 18.25 16.77 0.86
CA LEU A 12 19.23 17.46 0.03
C LEU A 12 19.93 16.41 -0.83
N THR A 13 19.57 16.37 -2.10
CA THR A 13 20.05 15.38 -3.08
C THR A 13 21.56 15.22 -3.04
N THR A 14 22.01 13.97 -3.08
CA THR A 14 23.33 13.41 -2.78
C THR A 14 24.53 14.25 -3.21
N HIS A 15 24.50 14.81 -4.42
CA HIS A 15 25.57 15.65 -4.96
C HIS A 15 25.80 16.96 -4.17
N SER A 16 24.74 17.54 -3.60
CA SER A 16 24.82 18.84 -2.91
C SER A 16 25.50 18.75 -1.54
N MET A 17 25.42 17.60 -0.87
CA MET A 17 26.03 17.39 0.45
C MET A 17 27.52 17.06 0.31
N ILE A 18 27.89 16.22 -0.66
CA ILE A 18 29.29 15.98 -1.05
C ILE A 18 29.96 17.29 -1.52
N ALA A 19 29.28 18.09 -2.35
CA ALA A 19 29.79 19.40 -2.77
C ALA A 19 29.93 20.38 -1.58
N LYS A 20 28.98 20.41 -0.64
CA LYS A 20 29.09 21.23 0.58
C LYS A 20 30.25 20.80 1.47
N MET A 21 30.44 19.49 1.71
CA MET A 21 31.57 18.97 2.48
C MET A 21 32.91 19.32 1.81
N LYS A 22 33.02 19.16 0.48
CA LYS A 22 34.20 19.59 -0.30
C LYS A 22 34.44 21.11 -0.24
N SER A 23 33.38 21.92 -0.24
CA SER A 23 33.49 23.40 -0.12
C SER A 23 33.91 23.86 1.28
N ALA A 24 33.42 23.20 2.34
CA ALA A 24 33.82 23.49 3.72
C ALA A 24 35.30 23.15 3.96
N ARG A 25 35.77 22.00 3.42
CA ARG A 25 37.17 21.55 3.48
C ARG A 25 38.13 22.53 2.78
N SER A 26 37.73 23.06 1.63
CA SER A 26 38.56 24.02 0.85
C SER A 26 38.60 25.43 1.44
N GLN A 27 37.67 25.81 2.32
CA GLN A 27 37.71 27.13 2.98
C GLN A 27 38.26 27.13 4.41
N SER A 28 37.97 26.13 5.25
CA SER A 28 38.20 26.26 6.71
C SER A 28 39.40 25.50 7.29
N SER A 29 39.65 24.25 6.87
CA SER A 29 40.61 23.35 7.51
C SER A 29 41.90 23.17 6.70
N VAL A 30 41.81 22.78 5.42
CA VAL A 30 43.00 22.64 4.56
C VAL A 30 43.69 24.00 4.40
N ASN A 31 42.96 25.07 4.15
CA ASN A 31 43.56 26.41 4.07
C ASN A 31 44.22 26.85 5.39
N LYS A 32 43.72 26.46 6.56
CA LYS A 32 44.38 26.77 7.84
C LYS A 32 45.62 25.91 8.07
N VAL A 33 45.52 24.59 7.87
CA VAL A 33 46.66 23.65 8.07
C VAL A 33 47.76 23.92 7.05
N THR A 34 47.45 24.07 5.77
CA THR A 34 48.43 24.42 4.73
C THR A 34 49.01 25.83 4.94
N THR A 35 48.23 26.82 5.41
CA THR A 35 48.78 28.14 5.74
C THR A 35 49.68 28.09 6.98
N SER A 36 49.30 27.36 8.03
CA SER A 36 50.12 27.22 9.24
C SER A 36 51.38 26.39 8.97
N TYR A 37 51.28 25.28 8.23
CA TYR A 37 52.43 24.47 7.83
C TYR A 37 53.36 25.23 6.87
N ASN A 38 52.85 25.97 5.89
CA ASN A 38 53.69 26.79 5.02
C ASN A 38 54.29 27.98 5.77
N LYS A 39 53.58 28.59 6.73
CA LYS A 39 54.15 29.60 7.64
C LYS A 39 55.24 29.00 8.52
N TRP A 40 55.02 27.83 9.11
CA TRP A 40 56.01 27.11 9.92
C TRP A 40 57.25 26.77 9.08
N ASN A 41 57.08 26.14 7.92
CA ASN A 41 58.18 25.76 7.04
C ASN A 41 58.96 27.00 6.53
N THR A 42 58.26 28.07 6.14
CA THR A 42 58.91 29.33 5.73
C THR A 42 59.61 30.03 6.89
N SER A 43 59.00 30.07 8.08
CA SER A 43 59.56 30.72 9.27
C SER A 43 60.77 29.96 9.80
N ILE A 44 60.68 28.63 9.97
CA ILE A 44 61.77 27.78 10.43
C ILE A 44 62.93 27.79 9.44
N ILE A 45 62.69 27.70 8.12
CA ILE A 45 63.77 27.81 7.12
C ILE A 45 64.41 29.20 7.13
N THR A 46 63.63 30.26 7.33
CA THR A 46 64.15 31.65 7.39
C THR A 46 64.93 31.91 8.67
N GLU A 47 64.40 31.53 9.84
CA GLU A 47 65.10 31.63 11.13
C GLU A 47 66.35 30.74 11.16
N ALA A 48 66.31 29.52 10.61
CA ALA A 48 67.49 28.67 10.50
C ALA A 48 68.56 29.25 9.56
N LYS A 49 68.16 29.90 8.45
CA LYS A 49 69.09 30.66 7.59
C LYS A 49 69.70 31.86 8.32
N ASN A 50 68.88 32.63 9.02
CA ASN A 50 69.31 33.83 9.75
C ASN A 50 70.22 33.46 10.93
N ALA A 51 69.93 32.38 11.65
CA ALA A 51 70.79 31.83 12.70
C ALA A 51 72.13 31.32 12.15
N LYS A 52 72.14 30.64 10.99
CA LYS A 52 73.38 30.26 10.31
C LYS A 52 74.20 31.47 9.84
N GLN A 53 73.56 32.53 9.35
CA GLN A 53 74.26 33.78 9.01
C GLN A 53 74.81 34.46 10.26
N ALA A 54 74.04 34.54 11.35
CA ALA A 54 74.49 35.11 12.62
C ALA A 54 75.71 34.38 13.21
N GLN A 55 75.78 33.04 13.09
CA GLN A 55 76.96 32.26 13.50
C GLN A 55 78.20 32.51 12.62
N VAL A 56 78.03 32.82 11.34
CA VAL A 56 79.14 33.15 10.42
C VAL A 56 79.57 34.62 10.55
N SER A 57 78.71 35.50 11.05
CA SER A 57 78.94 36.95 11.16
C SER A 57 79.53 37.43 12.49
N GLN A 58 80.07 36.56 13.35
CA GLN A 58 80.81 36.99 14.55
C GLN A 58 82.16 37.69 14.25
N THR A 59 82.54 37.82 12.98
CA THR A 59 83.64 38.67 12.50
C THR A 59 83.12 39.79 11.58
N SER A 60 83.36 41.04 11.99
CA SER A 60 83.19 42.33 11.25
C SER A 60 81.98 43.22 11.63
N ASN A 61 82.22 44.10 12.61
CA ASN A 61 81.70 45.47 12.80
C ASN A 61 80.39 45.95 12.12
N ILE A 62 79.42 46.33 12.97
CA ILE A 62 78.73 47.65 13.01
C ILE A 62 78.84 48.52 11.73
N LEU A 63 77.80 48.58 10.87
CA LEU A 63 77.37 49.83 10.19
C LEU A 63 76.01 49.81 9.41
N ALA A 64 75.42 48.66 9.07
CA ALA A 64 74.42 48.59 7.97
C ALA A 64 72.92 48.70 8.34
N SER A 65 72.55 49.19 9.52
CA SER A 65 71.20 49.04 10.10
C SER A 65 70.14 50.11 9.75
N MET A 66 70.27 50.86 8.65
CA MET A 66 69.28 51.89 8.26
C MET A 66 68.68 51.78 6.84
N SER A 67 69.11 50.84 5.99
CA SER A 67 68.58 50.71 4.62
C SER A 67 67.44 49.69 4.46
N ALA A 68 67.31 48.72 5.37
CA ALA A 68 66.38 47.59 5.22
C ALA A 68 64.92 47.87 5.65
N VAL A 69 64.61 49.08 6.14
CA VAL A 69 63.25 49.48 6.54
C VAL A 69 62.47 50.10 5.37
N ALA A 70 63.14 50.44 4.26
CA ALA A 70 62.52 51.09 3.10
C ALA A 70 61.74 50.12 2.18
N ASP A 71 62.24 48.88 1.96
CA ASP A 71 61.66 47.96 0.98
C ASP A 71 60.34 47.31 1.43
N ALA A 72 59.99 47.38 2.73
CA ALA A 72 58.74 46.84 3.25
C ALA A 72 57.50 47.68 2.87
N MET A 73 57.66 48.91 2.38
CA MET A 73 56.55 49.77 1.95
C MET A 73 56.31 49.77 0.43
N GLY A 74 57.13 49.07 -0.37
CA GLY A 74 56.95 48.97 -1.82
C GLY A 74 55.96 47.88 -2.28
N LEU A 75 55.73 46.83 -1.46
CA LEU A 75 55.03 45.62 -1.88
C LEU A 75 53.51 45.59 -1.62
N LEU A 76 52.96 46.61 -0.95
CA LEU A 76 51.50 46.72 -0.72
C LEU A 76 50.73 47.36 -1.88
N ASN A 77 51.41 47.88 -2.91
CA ASN A 77 50.78 48.61 -4.01
C ASN A 77 50.55 47.78 -5.30
N ASN A 78 50.61 46.45 -5.22
CA ASN A 78 50.57 45.56 -6.40
C ASN A 78 49.64 44.33 -6.29
N ILE A 79 48.77 44.26 -5.27
CA ILE A 79 47.83 43.14 -5.04
C ILE A 79 46.35 43.55 -5.23
N LEU A 80 46.08 44.83 -5.49
CA LEU A 80 44.75 45.37 -5.81
C LEU A 80 44.75 46.01 -7.22
N GLY A 81 44.90 45.17 -8.25
CA GLY A 81 44.87 45.60 -9.65
C GLY A 81 44.65 44.47 -10.64
N ASN A 82 43.78 44.72 -11.63
CA ASN A 82 43.50 43.92 -12.83
C ASN A 82 42.88 42.53 -12.65
N SER A 83 41.55 42.50 -12.72
CA SER A 83 40.85 41.46 -13.48
C SER A 83 40.85 41.86 -14.96
N ASP A 84 41.39 41.06 -15.88
CA ASP A 84 40.81 40.95 -17.23
C ASP A 84 41.37 39.81 -18.13
N SER A 85 40.46 39.01 -18.69
CA SER A 85 40.60 38.28 -19.98
C SER A 85 41.67 37.15 -20.09
N LYS A 86 41.60 36.15 -21.00
CA LYS A 86 40.76 35.94 -22.20
C LYS A 86 40.87 34.48 -22.72
N THR A 87 39.80 33.96 -23.37
CA THR A 87 39.78 32.93 -24.49
C THR A 87 40.34 31.50 -24.23
N THR A 88 39.85 30.38 -24.79
CA THR A 88 38.79 29.95 -25.75
C THR A 88 38.36 28.49 -25.39
N GLY A 89 37.25 27.87 -25.86
CA GLY A 89 36.13 28.30 -26.72
C GLY A 89 35.82 27.33 -27.91
N VAL A 90 34.53 27.13 -28.26
CA VAL A 90 33.99 26.66 -29.59
C VAL A 90 34.13 25.13 -29.88
N SER A 91 33.15 24.32 -30.35
CA SER A 91 31.71 24.44 -30.74
C SER A 91 31.06 23.07 -31.08
N ASN A 92 29.70 22.98 -31.07
CA ASN A 92 28.78 22.16 -31.92
C ASN A 92 29.04 20.61 -32.09
N GLN A 93 28.09 19.73 -32.47
CA GLN A 93 26.84 19.86 -33.25
C GLN A 93 25.88 18.66 -33.00
N SER A 94 24.60 18.80 -33.38
CA SER A 94 23.52 17.80 -33.29
C SER A 94 23.50 16.77 -34.45
N ASN A 95 22.97 15.53 -34.24
CA ASN A 95 21.72 15.07 -34.91
C ASN A 95 21.19 13.63 -34.57
N SER A 96 19.88 13.58 -34.30
CA SER A 96 18.80 12.63 -34.67
C SER A 96 19.02 11.17 -35.19
N ASN A 97 18.24 10.26 -34.59
CA ASN A 97 17.45 9.12 -35.14
C ASN A 97 18.06 8.07 -36.10
N SER A 98 17.88 6.79 -35.73
CA SER A 98 17.09 5.82 -36.53
C SER A 98 16.71 4.57 -35.73
N THR A 99 15.50 4.05 -35.95
CA THR A 99 14.93 2.81 -35.39
C THR A 99 15.18 1.60 -36.29
N SER A 100 15.45 0.43 -35.72
CA SER A 100 15.17 -0.86 -36.39
C SER A 100 14.96 -2.01 -35.39
N ASN A 101 13.80 -2.67 -35.50
CA ASN A 101 13.55 -3.97 -34.85
C ASN A 101 14.50 -5.04 -35.39
N GLN A 102 15.02 -5.92 -34.53
CA GLN A 102 15.03 -7.37 -34.79
C GLN A 102 14.95 -8.15 -33.48
N SER A 103 14.21 -9.25 -33.51
CA SER A 103 14.06 -10.23 -32.44
C SER A 103 15.04 -11.39 -32.59
N SER A 104 15.66 -11.84 -31.50
CA SER A 104 16.04 -13.24 -31.35
C SER A 104 16.14 -13.66 -29.89
N SER A 105 15.68 -14.86 -29.61
CA SER A 105 15.88 -15.58 -28.36
C SER A 105 17.34 -16.03 -28.22
N LEU A 106 17.85 -16.09 -26.99
CA LEU A 106 18.30 -17.37 -26.40
C LEU A 106 18.59 -17.26 -24.89
N SER A 107 18.61 -18.41 -24.25
CA SER A 107 18.95 -18.67 -22.84
C SER A 107 20.41 -18.38 -22.47
N GLY A 108 20.65 -17.91 -21.25
CA GLY A 108 21.99 -17.83 -20.64
C GLY A 108 21.92 -17.33 -19.19
N ALA A 109 22.78 -17.81 -18.30
CA ALA A 109 22.65 -17.61 -16.86
C ALA A 109 23.59 -16.52 -16.29
N ALA A 110 23.13 -15.93 -15.18
CA ALA A 110 23.89 -15.33 -14.08
C ALA A 110 24.74 -14.05 -14.27
N SER A 111 24.64 -13.22 -13.22
CA SER A 111 25.61 -12.20 -12.76
C SER A 111 25.54 -10.76 -13.31
N SER A 112 25.40 -9.85 -12.33
CA SER A 112 25.86 -8.44 -12.29
C SER A 112 25.09 -7.35 -13.06
N GLY A 113 24.78 -6.27 -12.32
CA GLY A 113 25.05 -4.91 -12.79
C GLY A 113 23.88 -4.09 -13.36
N GLY A 114 23.16 -3.38 -12.48
CA GLY A 114 22.71 -2.00 -12.70
C GLY A 114 21.71 -1.71 -13.83
N GLY A 115 20.49 -1.31 -13.45
CA GLY A 115 19.51 -0.85 -14.43
C GLY A 115 18.16 -0.51 -13.81
N ALA A 116 18.12 0.45 -12.88
CA ALA A 116 16.86 0.98 -12.34
C ALA A 116 16.10 1.73 -13.44
N SER A 117 15.26 1.01 -14.18
CA SER A 117 14.27 1.61 -15.07
C SER A 117 13.14 2.19 -14.23
N SER A 118 13.08 3.52 -14.17
CA SER A 118 11.94 4.24 -13.62
C SER A 118 10.71 3.99 -14.48
N VAL A 119 9.90 2.98 -14.12
CA VAL A 119 8.61 2.72 -14.76
C VAL A 119 7.60 3.77 -14.29
N SER A 120 7.70 4.95 -14.91
CA SER A 120 6.74 6.03 -14.77
C SER A 120 5.45 5.71 -15.55
N SER A 121 4.56 4.96 -14.94
CA SER A 121 3.11 4.96 -15.20
C SER A 121 2.48 3.92 -14.26
N GLY A 122 1.49 4.24 -13.42
CA GLY A 122 0.29 4.98 -13.83
C GLY A 122 -0.65 4.11 -14.71
N GLY A 123 -0.18 2.94 -15.15
CA GLY A 123 -0.93 1.98 -15.93
C GLY A 123 -1.85 1.13 -15.07
N GLN A 124 -2.99 1.72 -14.70
CA GLN A 124 -4.29 1.04 -14.62
C GLN A 124 -4.28 -0.45 -14.21
N TYR A 125 -3.82 -0.80 -13.01
CA TYR A 125 -4.21 -2.07 -12.34
C TYR A 125 -5.65 -2.00 -11.80
N SER A 126 -6.50 -1.29 -12.54
CA SER A 126 -7.96 -1.22 -12.44
C SER A 126 -8.59 -2.42 -13.17
N GLY A 127 -7.98 -3.60 -13.04
CA GLY A 127 -8.61 -4.89 -13.35
C GLY A 127 -9.64 -5.28 -12.29
N TYR A 128 -10.41 -4.29 -11.81
CA TYR A 128 -11.51 -4.49 -10.90
C TYR A 128 -12.52 -5.45 -11.52
N ALA A 129 -13.30 -6.08 -10.66
CA ALA A 129 -14.63 -6.60 -10.96
C ALA A 129 -15.64 -5.49 -11.33
N GLN A 130 -15.26 -4.56 -12.21
CA GLN A 130 -16.12 -3.53 -12.77
C GLN A 130 -17.17 -4.22 -13.65
N ASN A 131 -18.45 -4.05 -13.27
CA ASN A 131 -19.65 -4.68 -13.84
C ASN A 131 -20.09 -6.04 -13.26
N LEU A 132 -19.72 -6.38 -12.02
CA LEU A 132 -20.52 -7.36 -11.27
C LEU A 132 -21.73 -6.68 -10.60
N ASN A 133 -22.91 -6.89 -11.17
CA ASN A 133 -24.16 -6.52 -10.50
C ASN A 133 -24.47 -7.52 -9.38
N ASN A 134 -23.87 -7.32 -8.21
CA ASN A 134 -24.06 -8.16 -7.02
C ASN A 134 -25.42 -7.94 -6.32
N ASN A 135 -26.27 -7.06 -6.87
CA ASN A 135 -27.61 -6.79 -6.38
C ASN A 135 -28.64 -7.61 -7.18
N PHE A 136 -28.68 -8.91 -6.90
CA PHE A 136 -29.74 -9.81 -7.36
C PHE A 136 -30.98 -9.61 -6.48
N SER A 137 -31.66 -8.46 -6.65
CA SER A 137 -33.02 -8.34 -6.13
C SER A 137 -33.88 -9.37 -6.87
N THR A 138 -34.35 -10.39 -6.14
CA THR A 138 -35.08 -11.51 -6.74
C THR A 138 -36.40 -11.05 -7.38
N GLY A 139 -36.92 -9.88 -7.01
CA GLY A 139 -38.23 -9.36 -7.41
C GLY A 139 -39.42 -10.18 -6.91
N VAL A 140 -39.14 -11.31 -6.24
CA VAL A 140 -40.10 -12.27 -5.72
C VAL A 140 -40.81 -11.64 -4.54
N ASN A 141 -42.13 -11.56 -4.62
CA ASN A 141 -42.95 -11.07 -3.55
C ASN A 141 -43.25 -12.22 -2.56
N SER A 142 -42.49 -12.27 -1.47
CA SER A 142 -42.67 -13.25 -0.39
C SER A 142 -44.10 -13.26 0.16
N SER A 143 -44.75 -12.10 0.29
CA SER A 143 -46.15 -12.01 0.73
C SER A 143 -47.13 -12.70 -0.23
N VAL A 144 -46.85 -12.70 -1.55
CA VAL A 144 -47.65 -13.46 -2.53
C VAL A 144 -47.45 -14.97 -2.33
N LEU A 145 -46.20 -15.42 -2.16
CA LEU A 145 -45.90 -16.84 -1.92
C LEU A 145 -46.50 -17.34 -0.60
N ASP A 146 -46.41 -16.56 0.47
CA ASP A 146 -47.00 -16.91 1.78
C ASP A 146 -48.52 -16.89 1.75
N THR A 147 -49.12 -15.97 0.99
CA THR A 147 -50.57 -15.98 0.72
C THR A 147 -50.97 -17.28 0.03
N ILE A 148 -50.30 -17.64 -1.08
CA ILE A 148 -50.59 -18.87 -1.83
C ILE A 148 -50.40 -20.10 -0.94
N ARG A 149 -49.32 -20.15 -0.15
CA ARG A 149 -49.07 -21.22 0.83
C ARG A 149 -50.21 -21.33 1.85
N SER A 150 -50.70 -20.22 2.39
CA SER A 150 -51.86 -20.22 3.32
C SER A 150 -53.17 -20.70 2.67
N TYR A 151 -53.37 -20.49 1.36
CA TYR A 151 -54.53 -21.03 0.65
C TYR A 151 -54.37 -22.54 0.35
N VAL A 152 -53.16 -23.00 0.04
CA VAL A 152 -52.83 -24.42 -0.18
C VAL A 152 -52.87 -25.23 1.12
N ASP A 153 -52.52 -24.62 2.26
CA ASP A 153 -52.61 -25.24 3.59
C ASP A 153 -54.04 -25.18 4.17
N GLY A 154 -54.98 -24.49 3.52
CA GLY A 154 -56.35 -24.26 3.98
C GLY A 154 -57.43 -24.96 3.12
N ALA A 155 -58.60 -25.20 3.71
CA ALA A 155 -59.73 -25.79 3.01
C ALA A 155 -60.36 -24.78 2.03
N CYS A 156 -60.02 -24.90 0.74
CA CYS A 156 -60.45 -23.99 -0.33
C CYS A 156 -61.11 -24.74 -1.49
N THR A 157 -62.04 -24.08 -2.19
CA THR A 157 -62.65 -24.61 -3.42
C THR A 157 -61.65 -24.64 -4.58
N SER A 158 -61.84 -25.55 -5.53
CA SER A 158 -60.97 -25.73 -6.70
C SER A 158 -60.82 -24.47 -7.55
N SER A 159 -61.88 -23.64 -7.62
CA SER A 159 -61.91 -22.38 -8.36
C SER A 159 -60.99 -21.31 -7.73
N VAL A 160 -61.07 -21.13 -6.41
CA VAL A 160 -60.19 -20.22 -5.64
C VAL A 160 -58.73 -20.62 -5.80
N LEU A 161 -58.41 -21.90 -5.65
CA LEU A 161 -57.04 -22.40 -5.83
C LEU A 161 -56.55 -22.22 -7.27
N SER A 162 -57.40 -22.50 -8.27
CA SER A 162 -57.05 -22.33 -9.69
C SER A 162 -56.73 -20.86 -10.04
N ASN A 163 -57.40 -19.91 -9.42
CA ASN A 163 -57.15 -18.47 -9.59
C ASN A 163 -55.79 -18.01 -9.03
N LEU A 164 -55.09 -18.82 -8.21
CA LEU A 164 -53.75 -18.52 -7.69
C LEU A 164 -52.63 -18.90 -8.67
N LYS A 165 -52.90 -19.76 -9.66
CA LYS A 165 -51.90 -20.22 -10.64
C LYS A 165 -51.18 -19.08 -11.38
N PRO A 166 -51.85 -18.02 -11.89
CA PRO A 166 -51.17 -16.94 -12.59
C PRO A 166 -50.20 -16.17 -11.69
N SER A 167 -50.58 -15.95 -10.43
CA SER A 167 -49.72 -15.29 -9.42
C SER A 167 -48.48 -16.12 -9.10
N LEU A 168 -48.65 -17.44 -8.90
CA LEU A 168 -47.52 -18.33 -8.64
C LEU A 168 -46.58 -18.44 -9.85
N ALA A 169 -47.14 -18.53 -11.06
CA ALA A 169 -46.38 -18.55 -12.31
C ALA A 169 -45.58 -17.25 -12.50
N ASN A 170 -46.14 -16.09 -12.17
CA ASN A 170 -45.44 -14.80 -12.22
C ASN A 170 -44.22 -14.76 -11.29
N GLU A 171 -44.38 -15.20 -10.03
CA GLU A 171 -43.24 -15.25 -9.09
C GLU A 171 -42.21 -16.32 -9.47
N SER A 172 -42.64 -17.44 -10.05
CA SER A 172 -41.75 -18.46 -10.63
C SER A 172 -40.92 -17.91 -11.80
N VAL A 173 -41.52 -17.13 -12.71
CA VAL A 173 -40.79 -16.50 -13.83
C VAL A 173 -39.73 -15.54 -13.31
N LYS A 174 -40.05 -14.68 -12.33
CA LYS A 174 -39.07 -13.76 -11.72
C LYS A 174 -37.91 -14.50 -11.05
N ALA A 175 -38.21 -15.51 -10.24
CA ALA A 175 -37.19 -16.30 -9.55
C ALA A 175 -36.24 -16.99 -10.54
N ASN A 176 -36.79 -17.56 -11.62
CA ASN A 176 -35.99 -18.16 -12.69
C ASN A 176 -35.16 -17.13 -13.47
N GLN A 177 -35.71 -15.94 -13.75
CA GLN A 177 -34.95 -14.86 -14.40
C GLN A 177 -33.77 -14.38 -13.53
N ALA A 178 -34.01 -14.19 -12.22
CA ALA A 178 -32.95 -13.83 -11.27
C ALA A 178 -31.88 -14.92 -11.17
N LEU A 179 -32.28 -16.20 -11.12
CA LEU A 179 -31.35 -17.34 -11.11
C LEU A 179 -30.50 -17.42 -12.39
N VAL A 180 -31.10 -17.24 -13.57
CA VAL A 180 -30.36 -17.25 -14.85
C VAL A 180 -29.37 -16.08 -14.91
N GLN A 181 -29.75 -14.89 -14.44
CA GLN A 181 -28.83 -13.74 -14.38
C GLN A 181 -27.67 -13.97 -13.39
N ALA A 182 -27.96 -14.56 -12.21
CA ALA A 182 -26.94 -14.90 -11.23
C ALA A 182 -25.98 -15.98 -11.73
N GLN A 183 -26.49 -17.02 -12.41
CA GLN A 183 -25.68 -18.06 -13.04
C GLN A 183 -24.81 -17.51 -14.19
N ALA A 184 -25.31 -16.56 -14.99
CA ALA A 184 -24.51 -15.90 -16.01
C ALA A 184 -23.34 -15.11 -15.40
N ASN A 185 -23.59 -14.35 -14.33
CA ASN A 185 -22.55 -13.60 -13.60
C ASN A 185 -21.54 -14.54 -12.91
N PHE A 186 -22.00 -15.64 -12.31
CA PHE A 186 -21.17 -16.66 -11.67
C PHE A 186 -20.25 -17.38 -12.68
N ASN A 187 -20.78 -17.73 -13.86
CA ASN A 187 -19.98 -18.32 -14.94
C ASN A 187 -18.92 -17.35 -15.48
N ALA A 188 -19.24 -16.06 -15.59
CA ALA A 188 -18.27 -15.03 -15.97
C ALA A 188 -17.14 -14.85 -14.92
N LEU A 189 -17.46 -15.09 -13.65
CA LEU A 189 -16.54 -15.04 -12.51
C LEU A 189 -15.62 -16.26 -12.40
N SER A 190 -16.02 -17.44 -12.89
CA SER A 190 -15.26 -18.69 -12.75
C SER A 190 -13.82 -18.62 -13.28
N ASN A 191 -13.63 -17.98 -14.44
CA ASN A 191 -12.28 -17.75 -15.00
C ASN A 191 -11.45 -16.75 -14.17
N GLN A 192 -12.11 -15.77 -13.55
CA GLN A 192 -11.45 -14.80 -12.66
C GLN A 192 -11.02 -15.46 -11.35
N LYS A 193 -11.84 -16.35 -10.79
CA LYS A 193 -11.50 -17.17 -9.61
C LYS A 193 -10.25 -18.00 -9.85
N ALA A 194 -10.21 -18.82 -10.90
CA ALA A 194 -9.03 -19.67 -11.16
C ALA A 194 -7.74 -18.86 -11.34
N THR A 195 -7.84 -17.68 -11.96
CA THR A 195 -6.73 -16.73 -12.10
C THR A 195 -6.33 -16.13 -10.75
N ALA A 196 -7.30 -15.74 -9.91
CA ALA A 196 -7.04 -15.19 -8.58
C ALA A 196 -6.46 -16.22 -7.62
N GLU A 197 -6.93 -17.47 -7.61
CA GLU A 197 -6.37 -18.56 -6.79
C GLU A 197 -4.89 -18.83 -7.14
N ALA A 198 -4.58 -18.92 -8.43
CA ALA A 198 -3.19 -19.07 -8.90
C ALA A 198 -2.31 -17.87 -8.55
N ASN A 199 -2.87 -16.64 -8.61
CA ASN A 199 -2.14 -15.44 -8.22
C ASN A 199 -1.95 -15.32 -6.70
N VAL A 200 -2.93 -15.69 -5.86
CA VAL A 200 -2.82 -15.61 -4.39
C VAL A 200 -1.62 -16.43 -3.91
N SER A 201 -1.54 -17.71 -4.25
CA SER A 201 -0.42 -18.57 -3.79
C SER A 201 0.96 -18.09 -4.27
N ARG A 202 1.04 -17.58 -5.51
CA ARG A 202 2.24 -16.93 -6.04
C ARG A 202 2.60 -15.67 -5.27
N LEU A 203 1.62 -14.80 -5.01
CA LEU A 203 1.82 -13.49 -4.41
C LEU A 203 2.08 -13.58 -2.90
N GLU A 204 1.52 -14.57 -2.19
CA GLU A 204 1.88 -14.89 -0.81
C GLU A 204 3.37 -15.21 -0.71
N THR A 205 3.85 -16.17 -1.51
CA THR A 205 5.27 -16.56 -1.57
C THR A 205 6.18 -15.38 -1.93
N GLN A 206 5.77 -14.55 -2.89
CA GLN A 206 6.53 -13.38 -3.32
C GLN A 206 6.51 -12.24 -2.30
N ALA A 207 5.38 -11.97 -1.64
CA ALA A 207 5.25 -10.94 -0.62
C ALA A 207 6.02 -11.32 0.66
N ASP A 208 5.98 -12.58 1.10
CA ASP A 208 6.79 -13.07 2.23
C ASP A 208 8.29 -12.99 1.93
N SER A 209 8.70 -13.33 0.70
CA SER A 209 10.09 -13.17 0.27
C SER A 209 10.53 -11.70 0.28
N ALA A 210 9.73 -10.81 -0.32
CA ALA A 210 10.02 -9.37 -0.36
C ALA A 210 9.98 -8.71 1.04
N LYS A 211 9.15 -9.23 1.96
CA LYS A 211 9.14 -8.83 3.37
C LYS A 211 10.46 -9.18 4.05
N ASN A 212 10.93 -10.41 3.89
CA ASN A 212 12.21 -10.86 4.46
C ASN A 212 13.40 -10.06 3.88
N GLU A 213 13.34 -9.73 2.58
CA GLU A 213 14.32 -8.84 1.93
C GLU A 213 14.30 -7.42 2.54
N SER A 214 13.11 -6.83 2.75
CA SER A 214 12.94 -5.52 3.40
C SER A 214 13.44 -5.54 4.85
N GLU A 215 13.14 -6.58 5.64
CA GLU A 215 13.63 -6.71 7.03
C GLU A 215 15.16 -6.91 7.09
N THR A 216 15.73 -7.62 6.12
CA THR A 216 17.19 -7.77 5.97
C THR A 216 17.84 -6.43 5.61
N ALA A 217 17.33 -5.72 4.60
CA ALA A 217 17.83 -4.41 4.18
C ALA A 217 17.75 -3.36 5.32
N LYS A 218 16.66 -3.39 6.11
CA LYS A 218 16.50 -2.55 7.31
C LYS A 218 17.60 -2.82 8.35
N THR A 219 17.96 -4.08 8.54
CA THR A 219 19.02 -4.48 9.48
C THR A 219 20.39 -3.97 9.01
N SER A 220 20.70 -4.11 7.71
CA SER A 220 21.92 -3.54 7.10
C SER A 220 21.98 -2.01 7.19
N LEU A 221 20.85 -1.32 6.99
CA LEU A 221 20.74 0.14 7.11
C LEU A 221 21.09 0.64 8.53
N GLU A 222 20.50 0.06 9.57
CA GLU A 222 20.79 0.44 10.95
C GLU A 222 22.22 0.06 11.37
N GLN A 223 22.77 -1.06 10.86
CA GLN A 223 24.19 -1.39 11.06
C GLN A 223 25.12 -0.35 10.44
N ASN A 224 24.89 0.04 9.19
CA ASN A 224 25.73 1.01 8.48
C ASN A 224 25.63 2.43 9.08
N LYS A 225 24.45 2.81 9.57
CA LYS A 225 24.23 4.03 10.38
C LYS A 225 25.05 4.03 11.67
N SER A 226 25.14 2.88 12.35
CA SER A 226 25.98 2.72 13.56
C SER A 226 27.48 2.83 13.23
N ASN A 227 27.92 2.19 12.13
CA ASN A 227 29.30 2.27 11.64
C ASN A 227 29.70 3.71 11.27
N LEU A 228 28.84 4.42 10.53
CA LEU A 228 29.05 5.82 10.14
C LEU A 228 29.20 6.74 11.37
N ASN A 229 28.29 6.63 12.34
CA ASN A 229 28.38 7.40 13.59
C ASN A 229 29.67 7.11 14.36
N SER A 230 30.12 5.85 14.39
CA SER A 230 31.34 5.43 15.07
C SER A 230 32.60 6.02 14.40
N SER A 231 32.68 5.99 13.07
CA SER A 231 33.79 6.60 12.32
C SER A 231 33.82 8.13 12.45
N ILE A 232 32.65 8.80 12.48
CA ILE A 232 32.55 10.25 12.73
C ILE A 232 33.12 10.60 14.10
N GLN A 233 32.73 9.89 15.17
CA GLN A 233 33.26 10.13 16.52
C GLN A 233 34.77 9.87 16.62
N ALA A 234 35.28 8.86 15.91
CA ALA A 234 36.71 8.57 15.87
C ALA A 234 37.51 9.70 15.19
N ARG A 235 37.00 10.24 14.06
CA ARG A 235 37.58 11.39 13.37
C ARG A 235 37.58 12.63 14.24
N ASP A 236 36.43 13.03 14.76
CA ASP A 236 36.27 14.26 15.54
C ASP A 236 37.22 14.29 16.75
N LYS A 237 37.46 13.12 17.36
CA LYS A 237 38.44 12.95 18.44
C LYS A 237 39.89 13.16 18.00
N MET A 238 40.31 12.66 16.83
CA MET A 238 41.69 12.91 16.35
C MET A 238 41.87 14.33 15.83
N ASP A 239 40.85 14.96 15.26
CA ASP A 239 40.87 16.40 14.91
C ASP A 239 41.07 17.27 16.16
N GLU A 240 40.42 16.95 17.28
CA GLU A 240 40.65 17.60 18.57
C GLU A 240 42.10 17.42 19.07
N GLN A 241 42.65 16.19 18.96
CA GLN A 241 44.05 15.91 19.32
C GLN A 241 45.07 16.60 18.41
N LEU A 242 44.74 16.82 17.13
CA LEU A 242 45.59 17.54 16.18
C LEU A 242 45.54 19.06 16.42
N SER A 243 44.40 19.59 16.89
CA SER A 243 44.23 21.02 17.14
C SER A 243 44.97 21.55 18.37
N SER A 244 45.36 20.71 19.34
CA SER A 244 46.05 21.15 20.56
C SER A 244 47.57 21.34 20.40
N VAL A 245 48.14 20.91 19.27
CA VAL A 245 49.58 20.67 19.08
C VAL A 245 50.47 21.92 19.11
N ASN A 246 49.99 23.09 18.65
CA ASN A 246 50.85 24.26 18.43
C ASN A 246 50.84 25.29 19.57
N SER A 247 49.93 25.15 20.55
CA SER A 247 49.67 26.22 21.55
C SER A 247 50.88 26.52 22.44
N GLU A 248 51.61 25.49 22.86
CA GLU A 248 52.73 25.60 23.80
C GLU A 248 53.97 26.27 23.16
N TYR A 249 54.18 26.07 21.85
CA TYR A 249 55.28 26.69 21.11
C TYR A 249 55.05 28.20 20.88
N ASP A 250 53.81 28.59 20.58
CA ASP A 250 53.43 30.00 20.40
C ASP A 250 53.54 30.78 21.73
N GLU A 251 53.22 30.15 22.85
CA GLU A 251 53.41 30.70 24.19
C GLU A 251 54.89 30.86 24.55
N ALA A 252 55.73 29.83 24.32
CA ALA A 252 57.17 29.91 24.54
C ALA A 252 57.84 31.01 23.70
N CYS A 253 57.42 31.19 22.44
CA CYS A 253 57.90 32.29 21.60
C CYS A 253 57.46 33.67 22.11
N SER A 254 56.24 33.78 22.65
CA SER A 254 55.73 35.02 23.24
C SER A 254 56.46 35.40 24.53
N ASN A 255 56.89 34.40 25.33
CA ASN A 255 57.69 34.60 26.53
C ASN A 255 59.09 35.16 26.20
N VAL A 256 59.81 34.56 25.24
CA VAL A 256 61.14 35.06 24.81
C VAL A 256 61.06 36.53 24.37
N LYS A 257 60.05 36.90 23.57
CA LYS A 257 59.83 38.28 23.12
C LYS A 257 59.54 39.26 24.28
N THR A 258 58.94 38.77 25.36
CA THR A 258 58.69 39.55 26.58
C THR A 258 60.00 39.79 27.33
N GLU A 259 60.83 38.76 27.49
CA GLU A 259 62.12 38.88 28.18
C GLU A 259 63.16 39.69 27.39
N GLU A 260 63.15 39.66 26.05
CA GLU A 260 63.95 40.57 25.22
C GLU A 260 63.61 42.04 25.48
N LYS A 261 62.32 42.35 25.69
CA LYS A 261 61.85 43.69 26.05
C LYS A 261 62.23 44.06 27.50
N ASN A 262 62.19 43.11 28.44
CA ASN A 262 62.64 43.31 29.81
C ASN A 262 64.14 43.63 29.85
N LYS A 263 64.98 42.84 29.16
CA LYS A 263 66.41 43.10 29.01
C LYS A 263 66.69 44.49 28.43
N SER A 264 66.03 44.84 27.33
CA SER A 264 66.17 46.17 26.70
C SER A 264 65.82 47.31 27.66
N SER A 265 64.79 47.12 28.50
CA SER A 265 64.36 48.10 29.50
C SER A 265 65.41 48.25 30.62
N ALA A 266 65.97 47.14 31.11
CA ALA A 266 67.03 47.16 32.12
C ALA A 266 68.35 47.78 31.60
N GLN A 267 68.71 47.56 30.34
CA GLN A 267 69.87 48.21 29.70
C GLN A 267 69.72 49.74 29.65
N ASN A 268 68.52 50.23 29.39
CA ASN A 268 68.20 51.67 29.44
C ASN A 268 68.27 52.22 30.87
N GLU A 269 67.84 51.44 31.87
CA GLU A 269 67.95 51.81 33.28
C GLU A 269 69.43 51.94 33.71
N VAL A 270 70.29 50.97 33.37
CA VAL A 270 71.75 51.03 33.61
C VAL A 270 72.39 52.24 32.94
N SER A 271 72.01 52.54 31.70
CA SER A 271 72.53 53.70 30.96
C SER A 271 72.14 55.03 31.61
N SER A 272 70.92 55.10 32.15
CA SER A 272 70.41 56.25 32.91
C SER A 272 71.11 56.41 34.27
N ALA A 273 71.39 55.29 34.95
CA ALA A 273 72.08 55.29 36.23
C ALA A 273 73.55 55.71 36.10
N LYS A 274 74.29 55.21 35.09
CA LYS A 274 75.66 55.66 34.76
C LYS A 274 75.71 57.15 34.45
N SER A 275 74.70 57.67 33.75
CA SER A 275 74.56 59.11 33.49
C SER A 275 74.30 59.92 34.77
N SER A 276 73.64 59.33 35.76
CA SER A 276 73.38 59.96 37.07
C SER A 276 74.64 59.99 37.92
N VAL A 277 75.41 58.90 37.96
CA VAL A 277 76.73 58.83 38.64
C VAL A 277 77.69 59.88 38.05
N ALA A 278 77.78 59.99 36.73
CA ALA A 278 78.62 61.00 36.08
C ALA A 278 78.25 62.44 36.47
N LYS A 279 76.95 62.75 36.58
CA LYS A 279 76.45 64.07 37.04
C LYS A 279 76.75 64.31 38.52
N ALA A 280 76.56 63.31 39.38
CA ALA A 280 76.85 63.42 40.80
C ALA A 280 78.36 63.59 41.05
N GLN A 281 79.21 62.85 40.34
CA GLN A 281 80.67 63.01 40.41
C GLN A 281 81.12 64.40 39.94
N ALA A 282 80.56 64.93 38.86
CA ALA A 282 80.82 66.30 38.42
C ALA A 282 80.38 67.34 39.47
N SER A 283 79.30 67.06 40.20
CA SER A 283 78.80 67.91 41.30
C SER A 283 79.75 67.87 42.51
N VAL A 284 80.26 66.69 42.91
CA VAL A 284 81.28 66.53 43.96
C VAL A 284 82.56 67.28 43.60
N ASN A 285 83.01 67.18 42.34
CA ASN A 285 84.19 67.90 41.85
C ASN A 285 83.99 69.43 41.93
N SER A 286 82.82 69.92 41.51
CA SER A 286 82.46 71.34 41.55
C SER A 286 82.35 71.88 42.98
N ALA A 287 81.72 71.12 43.88
CA ALA A 287 81.63 71.47 45.30
C ALA A 287 83.00 71.46 45.99
N THR A 288 83.90 70.54 45.60
CA THR A 288 85.28 70.49 46.10
C THR A 288 86.09 71.72 45.66
N GLN A 289 85.96 72.14 44.40
CA GLN A 289 86.58 73.39 43.91
C GLN A 289 86.02 74.64 44.62
N SER A 290 84.71 74.66 44.88
CA SER A 290 84.05 75.73 45.64
C SER A 290 84.55 75.81 47.08
N LEU A 291 84.70 74.66 47.75
CA LEU A 291 85.28 74.58 49.10
C LEU A 291 86.73 75.07 49.13
N GLN A 292 87.58 74.60 48.22
CA GLN A 292 88.98 75.05 48.13
C GLN A 292 89.09 76.57 47.89
N SER A 293 88.19 77.13 47.08
CA SER A 293 88.12 78.58 46.82
C SER A 293 87.68 79.36 48.06
N ALA A 294 86.70 78.86 48.81
CA ALA A 294 86.25 79.46 50.07
C ALA A 294 87.33 79.39 51.16
N GLU A 295 88.03 78.26 51.28
CA GLU A 295 89.13 78.08 52.24
C GLU A 295 90.31 79.00 51.92
N THR A 296 90.67 79.15 50.64
CA THR A 296 91.67 80.11 50.18
C THR A 296 91.27 81.56 50.49
N THR A 297 89.99 81.89 50.31
CA THR A 297 89.45 83.22 50.62
C THR A 297 89.52 83.52 52.12
N LEU A 298 89.15 82.54 52.96
CA LEU A 298 89.23 82.66 54.42
C LEU A 298 90.68 82.82 54.90
N ALA A 299 91.62 82.04 54.36
CA ALA A 299 93.04 82.11 54.71
C ALA A 299 93.67 83.47 54.37
N ASN A 300 93.23 84.10 53.28
CA ASN A 300 93.71 85.42 52.85
C ASN A 300 92.97 86.60 53.50
N THR A 301 91.96 86.36 54.33
CA THR A 301 91.16 87.40 54.98
C THR A 301 91.59 87.56 56.45
N PRO A 302 92.15 88.70 56.88
CA PRO A 302 92.56 88.90 58.27
C PRO A 302 91.36 88.98 59.22
N GLN A 303 91.52 88.47 60.45
CA GLN A 303 90.45 88.41 61.45
C GLN A 303 90.04 89.79 62.00
N THR A 304 90.97 90.74 62.01
CA THR A 304 90.77 92.15 62.38
C THR A 304 91.19 93.08 61.25
N LEU A 305 90.65 94.30 61.24
CA LEU A 305 91.14 95.40 60.42
C LEU A 305 92.42 96.01 61.04
N GLU A 306 93.08 96.93 60.33
CA GLU A 306 94.32 97.59 60.79
C GLU A 306 94.14 98.40 62.08
N ASP A 307 92.91 98.82 62.41
CA ASP A 307 92.54 99.52 63.64
C ASP A 307 92.24 98.58 64.84
N GLY A 308 92.35 97.26 64.64
CA GLY A 308 92.07 96.25 65.65
C GLY A 308 90.59 95.86 65.79
N THR A 309 89.68 96.46 65.02
CA THR A 309 88.26 96.06 65.02
C THR A 309 88.02 94.74 64.28
N PRO A 310 86.97 93.95 64.61
CA PRO A 310 86.68 92.69 63.91
C PRO A 310 86.33 92.90 62.43
N ASN A 311 86.93 92.11 61.53
CA ASN A 311 86.67 92.21 60.10
C ASN A 311 85.36 91.46 59.71
N PRO A 312 84.31 92.13 59.19
CA PRO A 312 83.08 91.45 58.76
C PRO A 312 83.29 90.46 57.62
N GLN A 313 84.28 90.70 56.74
CA GLN A 313 84.60 89.80 55.63
C GLN A 313 85.15 88.47 56.12
N TYR A 314 85.82 88.42 57.28
CA TYR A 314 86.28 87.18 57.88
C TYR A 314 85.11 86.26 58.27
N GLN A 315 84.04 86.84 58.84
CA GLN A 315 82.84 86.08 59.19
C GLN A 315 82.07 85.62 57.94
N ALA A 316 82.01 86.45 56.90
CA ALA A 316 81.42 86.07 55.61
C ALA A 316 82.20 84.92 54.94
N ALA A 317 83.54 84.99 54.91
CA ALA A 317 84.39 83.93 54.37
C ALA A 317 84.26 82.62 55.18
N LYS A 318 84.15 82.71 56.51
CA LYS A 318 83.91 81.54 57.36
C LYS A 318 82.55 80.88 57.06
N ALA A 319 81.49 81.67 56.96
CA ALA A 319 80.17 81.18 56.58
C ALA A 319 80.15 80.56 55.16
N ALA A 320 80.95 81.10 54.23
CA ALA A 320 81.11 80.53 52.89
C ALA A 320 81.80 79.16 52.92
N VAL A 321 82.82 78.97 53.77
CA VAL A 321 83.45 77.64 53.98
C VAL A 321 82.46 76.65 54.56
N ASP A 322 81.68 77.02 55.58
CA ASP A 322 80.71 76.11 56.20
C ASP A 322 79.56 75.75 55.25
N LYS A 323 79.13 76.70 54.39
CA LYS A 323 78.21 76.44 53.28
C LYS A 323 78.79 75.48 52.25
N ALA A 324 80.02 75.71 51.79
CA ALA A 324 80.68 74.85 50.80
C ALA A 324 80.96 73.43 51.32
N LYS A 325 81.27 73.26 52.62
CA LYS A 325 81.32 71.94 53.27
C LYS A 325 79.97 71.23 53.23
N THR A 326 78.89 71.95 53.53
CA THR A 326 77.52 71.41 53.47
C THR A 326 77.15 70.97 52.05
N GLU A 327 77.45 71.81 51.05
CA GLU A 327 77.21 71.51 49.62
C GLU A 327 78.03 70.31 49.14
N LYS A 328 79.29 70.20 49.56
CA LYS A 328 80.13 69.03 49.28
C LYS A 328 79.55 67.76 49.91
N GLN A 329 79.12 67.81 51.17
CA GLN A 329 78.53 66.66 51.85
C GLN A 329 77.20 66.23 51.20
N GLN A 330 76.39 67.17 50.72
CA GLN A 330 75.18 66.88 49.93
C GLN A 330 75.53 66.20 48.60
N ALA A 331 76.52 66.73 47.86
CA ALA A 331 76.97 66.13 46.61
C ALA A 331 77.55 64.71 46.80
N GLU A 332 78.30 64.47 47.88
CA GLU A 332 78.82 63.14 48.24
C GLU A 332 77.70 62.16 48.61
N THR A 333 76.62 62.63 49.25
CA THR A 333 75.41 61.81 49.49
C THR A 333 74.71 61.47 48.18
N SER A 334 74.48 62.44 47.30
CA SER A 334 73.86 62.18 45.98
C SER A 334 74.72 61.29 45.08
N LEU A 335 76.05 61.30 45.23
CA LEU A 335 76.92 60.34 44.55
C LEU A 335 76.68 58.91 45.05
N LYS A 336 76.62 58.69 46.36
CA LYS A 336 76.30 57.37 46.94
C LYS A 336 74.92 56.86 46.53
N GLU A 337 73.93 57.75 46.48
CA GLU A 337 72.58 57.41 45.99
C GLU A 337 72.60 57.00 44.51
N ALA A 338 73.36 57.72 43.67
CA ALA A 338 73.52 57.39 42.25
C ALA A 338 74.30 56.07 42.04
N GLU A 339 75.35 55.82 42.82
CA GLU A 339 76.11 54.56 42.81
C GLU A 339 75.24 53.37 43.22
N GLN A 340 74.42 53.52 44.27
CA GLN A 340 73.48 52.50 44.70
C GLN A 340 72.38 52.26 43.65
N TYR A 341 71.89 53.33 42.99
CA TYR A 341 70.96 53.19 41.86
C TYR A 341 71.59 52.45 40.67
N GLN A 342 72.85 52.73 40.32
CA GLN A 342 73.58 51.99 39.29
C GLN A 342 73.69 50.50 39.66
N LYS A 343 74.08 50.19 40.90
CA LYS A 343 74.17 48.80 41.37
C LYS A 343 72.83 48.07 41.22
N THR A 344 71.73 48.67 41.65
CA THR A 344 70.39 48.07 41.53
C THR A 344 69.94 47.91 40.07
N ALA A 345 70.30 48.85 39.18
CA ALA A 345 70.04 48.72 37.74
C ALA A 345 70.87 47.57 37.10
N GLU A 346 72.12 47.39 37.52
CA GLU A 346 72.99 46.30 37.07
C GLU A 346 72.51 44.93 37.59
N GLU A 347 72.03 44.86 38.83
CA GLU A 347 71.37 43.67 39.39
C GLU A 347 70.10 43.29 38.61
N LYS A 348 69.24 44.26 38.27
CA LYS A 348 68.06 44.05 37.41
C LYS A 348 68.42 43.56 36.00
N LEU A 349 69.48 44.11 35.42
CA LEU A 349 69.94 43.67 34.09
C LEU A 349 70.39 42.21 34.11
N ASN A 350 71.18 41.82 35.11
CA ASN A 350 71.61 40.43 35.30
C ASN A 350 70.40 39.48 35.48
N GLN A 351 69.38 39.89 36.26
CA GLN A 351 68.13 39.13 36.39
C GLN A 351 67.40 38.97 35.05
N ALA A 352 67.23 40.05 34.27
CA ALA A 352 66.59 39.99 32.96
C ALA A 352 67.37 39.13 31.94
N GLU A 353 68.71 39.12 32.02
CA GLU A 353 69.55 38.24 31.19
C GLU A 353 69.41 36.76 31.58
N GLN A 354 69.27 36.44 32.88
CA GLN A 354 68.98 35.08 33.35
C GLN A 354 67.57 34.63 32.92
N SER A 355 66.55 35.46 33.09
CA SER A 355 65.17 35.17 32.66
C SER A 355 65.08 34.97 31.14
N LEU A 356 65.75 35.79 30.34
CA LEU A 356 65.83 35.59 28.88
C LEU A 356 66.52 34.27 28.52
N THR A 357 67.61 33.92 29.21
CA THR A 357 68.32 32.65 28.99
C THR A 357 67.40 31.46 29.27
N GLN A 358 66.69 31.47 30.40
CA GLN A 358 65.72 30.43 30.75
C GLN A 358 64.58 30.34 29.71
N ALA A 359 64.03 31.48 29.28
CA ALA A 359 62.99 31.49 28.24
C ALA A 359 63.48 30.92 26.90
N GLN A 360 64.73 31.19 26.52
CA GLN A 360 65.36 30.62 25.33
C GLN A 360 65.60 29.10 25.46
N GLU A 361 66.04 28.62 26.63
CA GLU A 361 66.17 27.19 26.92
C GLU A 361 64.80 26.48 26.89
N THR A 362 63.75 27.08 27.46
CA THR A 362 62.37 26.58 27.35
C THR A 362 61.92 26.49 25.90
N LYS A 363 62.10 27.55 25.09
CA LYS A 363 61.77 27.53 23.66
C LYS A 363 62.54 26.43 22.91
N ALA A 364 63.82 26.22 23.23
CA ALA A 364 64.64 25.17 22.62
C ALA A 364 64.18 23.75 23.00
N ASN A 365 63.80 23.54 24.25
CA ASN A 365 63.26 22.25 24.73
C ASN A 365 61.89 21.95 24.09
N VAL A 366 60.96 22.91 24.08
CA VAL A 366 59.65 22.76 23.42
C VAL A 366 59.82 22.50 21.92
N LEU A 367 60.76 23.19 21.24
CA LEU A 367 61.05 22.91 19.82
C LEU A 367 61.58 21.48 19.60
N LYS A 368 62.45 21.00 20.48
CA LYS A 368 63.00 19.64 20.42
C LYS A 368 61.92 18.58 20.66
N GLU A 369 61.02 18.82 21.61
CA GLU A 369 59.87 17.95 21.86
C GLU A 369 58.90 17.95 20.67
N LEU A 370 58.63 19.12 20.07
CA LEU A 370 57.84 19.28 18.84
C LEU A 370 58.46 18.53 17.65
N GLN A 371 59.79 18.57 17.49
CA GLN A 371 60.50 17.79 16.47
C GLN A 371 60.45 16.28 16.73
N GLN A 372 60.50 15.85 18.00
CA GLN A 372 60.33 14.44 18.38
C GLN A 372 58.89 13.93 18.23
N SER A 373 57.91 14.83 18.20
CA SER A 373 56.51 14.53 17.91
C SER A 373 56.08 14.84 16.48
N GLU A 374 56.91 15.49 15.65
CA GLU A 374 56.64 15.77 14.22
C GLU A 374 56.23 14.50 13.46
N SER A 375 56.97 13.40 13.65
CA SER A 375 56.59 12.09 13.09
C SER A 375 55.24 11.60 13.59
N LYS A 376 54.96 11.75 14.90
CA LYS A 376 53.67 11.38 15.50
C LYS A 376 52.50 12.23 14.99
N TYR A 377 52.73 13.51 14.66
CA TYR A 377 51.72 14.39 14.10
C TYR A 377 51.52 14.16 12.61
N LYS A 378 52.57 13.77 11.88
CA LYS A 378 52.44 13.26 10.51
C LYS A 378 51.63 11.97 10.50
N ASP A 379 51.97 11.00 11.37
CA ASP A 379 51.20 9.77 11.55
C ASP A 379 49.74 10.03 11.97
N LEU A 380 49.50 11.06 12.80
CA LEU A 380 48.15 11.46 13.23
C LEU A 380 47.37 12.09 12.07
N ALA A 381 47.99 12.96 11.27
CA ALA A 381 47.37 13.55 10.09
C ALA A 381 47.04 12.49 9.03
N GLU A 382 47.96 11.55 8.75
CA GLU A 382 47.71 10.41 7.86
C GLU A 382 46.57 9.52 8.39
N LYS A 383 46.44 9.33 9.71
CA LYS A 383 45.30 8.63 10.32
C LYS A 383 43.99 9.41 10.24
N CYS A 384 44.01 10.74 10.34
CA CYS A 384 42.84 11.57 10.11
C CYS A 384 42.34 11.45 8.66
N GLU A 385 43.25 11.41 7.68
CA GLU A 385 42.90 11.16 6.28
C GLU A 385 42.31 9.75 6.08
N GLN A 386 42.97 8.70 6.59
CA GLN A 386 42.45 7.32 6.53
C GLN A 386 41.06 7.16 7.19
N MET A 387 40.80 7.85 8.30
CA MET A 387 39.49 7.84 8.92
C MET A 387 38.45 8.66 8.14
N GLN A 388 38.85 9.76 7.52
CA GLN A 388 37.94 10.52 6.67
C GLN A 388 37.55 9.69 5.43
N ASP A 389 38.49 8.95 4.83
CA ASP A 389 38.19 7.98 3.78
C ASP A 389 37.23 6.87 4.29
N SER A 390 37.42 6.39 5.52
CA SER A 390 36.50 5.43 6.16
C SER A 390 35.10 6.03 6.44
N VAL A 391 35.01 7.31 6.80
CA VAL A 391 33.73 8.02 6.94
C VAL A 391 33.04 8.15 5.57
N GLU A 392 33.78 8.48 4.51
CA GLU A 392 33.24 8.58 3.15
C GLU A 392 32.74 7.20 2.65
N GLN A 393 33.51 6.13 2.84
CA GLN A 393 33.06 4.75 2.52
C GLN A 393 31.84 4.33 3.33
N ASN A 394 31.79 4.62 4.63
CA ASN A 394 30.64 4.27 5.48
C ASN A 394 29.39 5.10 5.12
N GLN A 395 29.56 6.35 4.63
CA GLN A 395 28.46 7.15 4.09
C GLN A 395 27.90 6.54 2.80
N GLU A 396 28.76 6.14 1.85
CA GLU A 396 28.33 5.48 0.61
C GLU A 396 27.60 4.15 0.89
N GLN A 397 28.07 3.36 1.86
CA GLN A 397 27.40 2.14 2.31
C GLN A 397 26.04 2.43 2.96
N TYR A 398 25.95 3.47 3.79
CA TYR A 398 24.68 3.91 4.39
C TYR A 398 23.68 4.36 3.31
N ASP A 399 24.09 5.23 2.40
CA ASP A 399 23.25 5.75 1.30
C ASP A 399 22.74 4.60 0.40
N THR A 400 23.63 3.66 0.04
CA THR A 400 23.26 2.46 -0.74
C THR A 400 22.26 1.57 0.00
N SER A 401 22.42 1.43 1.32
CA SER A 401 21.52 0.61 2.15
C SER A 401 20.16 1.27 2.35
N LEU A 402 20.12 2.61 2.39
CA LEU A 402 18.88 3.38 2.46
C LEU A 402 18.06 3.19 1.19
N GLN A 403 18.68 3.37 0.02
CA GLN A 403 18.04 3.12 -1.27
C GLN A 403 17.53 1.67 -1.38
N THR A 404 18.35 0.69 -0.97
CA THR A 404 17.96 -0.74 -0.98
C THR A 404 16.78 -1.02 -0.06
N TYR A 405 16.74 -0.40 1.12
CA TYR A 405 15.62 -0.53 2.06
C TYR A 405 14.32 0.09 1.50
N ASP A 406 14.40 1.27 0.90
CA ASP A 406 13.24 1.93 0.30
C ASP A 406 12.69 1.11 -0.90
N ASP A 407 13.56 0.62 -1.78
CA ASP A 407 13.18 -0.17 -2.96
C ASP A 407 12.55 -1.53 -2.58
N THR A 408 13.15 -2.26 -1.62
CA THR A 408 12.60 -3.54 -1.13
C THR A 408 11.28 -3.34 -0.40
N THR A 409 11.15 -2.28 0.40
CA THR A 409 9.90 -1.92 1.09
C THR A 409 8.80 -1.56 0.11
N ALA A 410 9.10 -0.79 -0.95
CA ALA A 410 8.14 -0.46 -2.00
C ALA A 410 7.68 -1.72 -2.77
N ASN A 411 8.59 -2.65 -3.07
CA ASN A 411 8.24 -3.92 -3.73
C ASN A 411 7.35 -4.80 -2.82
N TYR A 412 7.65 -4.90 -1.53
CA TYR A 412 6.80 -5.61 -0.56
C TYR A 412 5.38 -5.00 -0.51
N GLN A 413 5.27 -3.68 -0.37
CA GLN A 413 3.98 -2.98 -0.33
C GLN A 413 3.16 -3.22 -1.62
N ARG A 414 3.82 -3.16 -2.78
CA ARG A 414 3.20 -3.45 -4.08
C ARG A 414 2.65 -4.87 -4.15
N LEU A 415 3.48 -5.88 -3.81
CA LEU A 415 3.08 -7.29 -3.84
C LEU A 415 1.95 -7.59 -2.85
N ASN A 416 2.01 -7.01 -1.65
CA ASN A 416 0.97 -7.17 -0.63
C ASN A 416 -0.36 -6.51 -1.05
N SER A 417 -0.32 -5.36 -1.74
CA SER A 417 -1.51 -4.74 -2.34
C SER A 417 -2.10 -5.55 -3.50
N GLU A 418 -1.23 -6.16 -4.33
CA GLU A 418 -1.66 -7.08 -5.40
C GLU A 418 -2.35 -8.31 -4.79
N LEU A 419 -1.76 -8.91 -3.73
CA LEU A 419 -2.31 -10.04 -2.99
C LEU A 419 -3.70 -9.74 -2.40
N GLN A 420 -3.85 -8.63 -1.68
CA GLN A 420 -5.13 -8.18 -1.12
C GLN A 420 -6.20 -8.00 -2.22
N THR A 421 -5.80 -7.53 -3.40
CA THR A 421 -6.71 -7.39 -4.54
C THR A 421 -7.20 -8.76 -5.04
N GLN A 422 -6.32 -9.76 -5.14
CA GLN A 422 -6.72 -11.11 -5.56
C GLN A 422 -7.60 -11.79 -4.50
N GLN A 423 -7.25 -11.68 -3.21
CA GLN A 423 -8.09 -12.18 -2.12
C GLN A 423 -9.49 -11.55 -2.14
N GLY A 424 -9.59 -10.25 -2.41
CA GLY A 424 -10.87 -9.55 -2.58
C GLY A 424 -11.71 -10.01 -3.78
N ILE A 425 -11.11 -10.59 -4.82
CA ILE A 425 -11.84 -11.25 -5.92
C ILE A 425 -12.42 -12.59 -5.45
N LEU A 426 -11.66 -13.36 -4.67
CA LEU A 426 -12.13 -14.65 -4.13
C LEU A 426 -13.31 -14.48 -3.17
N THR A 427 -13.25 -13.52 -2.25
CA THR A 427 -14.38 -13.19 -1.35
C THR A 427 -15.63 -12.74 -2.13
N GLN A 428 -15.47 -12.02 -3.25
CA GLN A 428 -16.59 -11.66 -4.12
C GLN A 428 -17.18 -12.89 -4.84
N TYR A 429 -16.34 -13.83 -5.27
CA TYR A 429 -16.82 -15.09 -5.84
C TYR A 429 -17.66 -15.88 -4.84
N GLU A 430 -17.16 -16.09 -3.63
CA GLU A 430 -17.88 -16.79 -2.54
C GLU A 430 -19.23 -16.13 -2.24
N ALA A 431 -19.29 -14.80 -2.23
CA ALA A 431 -20.54 -14.08 -2.04
C ALA A 431 -21.57 -14.35 -3.16
N VAL A 432 -21.14 -14.38 -4.42
CA VAL A 432 -22.02 -14.68 -5.57
C VAL A 432 -22.40 -16.16 -5.62
N GLU A 433 -21.52 -17.08 -5.24
CA GLU A 433 -21.80 -18.52 -5.11
C GLU A 433 -22.97 -18.77 -4.14
N ASN A 434 -22.87 -18.19 -2.94
CA ASN A 434 -23.93 -18.28 -1.93
C ASN A 434 -25.25 -17.65 -2.39
N GLN A 435 -25.21 -16.56 -3.17
CA GLN A 435 -26.42 -15.95 -3.75
C GLN A 435 -27.07 -16.84 -4.83
N VAL A 436 -26.27 -17.52 -5.67
CA VAL A 436 -26.77 -18.48 -6.66
C VAL A 436 -27.44 -19.68 -5.98
N GLU A 437 -26.84 -20.21 -4.91
CA GLU A 437 -27.42 -21.36 -4.20
C GLU A 437 -28.76 -21.00 -3.52
N ALA A 438 -28.82 -19.86 -2.83
CA ALA A 438 -30.08 -19.37 -2.25
C ALA A 438 -31.19 -19.11 -3.31
N LEU A 439 -30.80 -18.72 -4.53
CA LEU A 439 -31.74 -18.58 -5.66
C LEU A 439 -32.24 -19.94 -6.17
N LYS A 440 -31.38 -20.97 -6.24
CA LYS A 440 -31.80 -22.35 -6.59
C LYS A 440 -32.81 -22.89 -5.57
N ASP A 441 -32.56 -22.68 -4.28
CA ASP A 441 -33.46 -23.10 -3.19
C ASP A 441 -34.81 -22.40 -3.28
N SER A 442 -34.81 -21.08 -3.60
CA SER A 442 -36.03 -20.30 -3.80
C SER A 442 -36.85 -20.79 -5.01
N VAL A 443 -36.21 -21.04 -6.17
CA VAL A 443 -36.86 -21.59 -7.36
C VAL A 443 -37.44 -22.98 -7.08
N SER A 444 -36.71 -23.83 -6.36
CA SER A 444 -37.16 -25.17 -5.96
C SER A 444 -38.39 -25.09 -5.04
N SER A 445 -38.34 -24.22 -4.03
CA SER A 445 -39.46 -23.98 -3.10
C SER A 445 -40.73 -23.46 -3.80
N ILE A 446 -40.59 -22.61 -4.82
CA ILE A 446 -41.71 -22.11 -5.62
C ILE A 446 -42.30 -23.24 -6.48
N LYS A 447 -41.45 -24.10 -7.06
CA LYS A 447 -41.90 -25.26 -7.83
C LYS A 447 -42.68 -26.25 -6.95
N GLU A 448 -42.15 -26.60 -5.78
CA GLU A 448 -42.84 -27.47 -4.82
C GLU A 448 -44.20 -26.89 -4.39
N LEU A 449 -44.29 -25.57 -4.17
CA LEU A 449 -45.57 -24.91 -3.89
C LEU A 449 -46.55 -25.02 -5.08
N GLY A 450 -46.04 -25.04 -6.33
CA GLY A 450 -46.83 -25.30 -7.54
C GLY A 450 -47.35 -26.72 -7.61
N ASP A 451 -46.48 -27.71 -7.44
CA ASP A 451 -46.84 -29.13 -7.43
C ASP A 451 -47.87 -29.43 -6.32
N ARG A 452 -47.76 -28.76 -5.15
CA ARG A 452 -48.75 -28.81 -4.07
C ARG A 452 -50.07 -28.13 -4.45
N LEU A 453 -50.04 -26.94 -5.05
CA LEU A 453 -51.24 -26.23 -5.50
C LEU A 453 -52.03 -27.06 -6.53
N ASP A 454 -51.34 -27.68 -7.49
CA ASP A 454 -51.96 -28.57 -8.48
C ASP A 454 -52.62 -29.78 -7.82
N LYS A 455 -51.95 -30.41 -6.86
CA LYS A 455 -52.51 -31.53 -6.09
C LYS A 455 -53.76 -31.14 -5.31
N GLU A 456 -53.74 -30.00 -4.61
CA GLU A 456 -54.91 -29.55 -3.83
C GLU A 456 -56.08 -29.12 -4.72
N ILE A 457 -55.83 -28.59 -5.93
CA ILE A 457 -56.89 -28.35 -6.93
C ILE A 457 -57.58 -29.66 -7.33
N GLU A 458 -56.82 -30.72 -7.59
CA GLU A 458 -57.38 -32.04 -7.94
C GLU A 458 -58.09 -32.73 -6.76
N LEU A 459 -57.63 -32.50 -5.52
CA LEU A 459 -58.34 -32.96 -4.33
C LEU A 459 -59.64 -32.17 -4.11
N ALA A 460 -59.62 -30.85 -4.27
CA ALA A 460 -60.81 -30.01 -4.16
C ALA A 460 -61.87 -30.38 -5.21
N LYS A 461 -61.49 -30.59 -6.48
CA LYS A 461 -62.41 -31.09 -7.52
C LYS A 461 -63.05 -32.42 -7.16
N LYS A 462 -62.30 -33.35 -6.57
CA LYS A 462 -62.81 -34.66 -6.13
C LYS A 462 -63.74 -34.55 -4.92
N ALA A 463 -63.55 -33.56 -4.05
CA ALA A 463 -64.44 -33.28 -2.93
C ALA A 463 -65.70 -32.49 -3.38
N GLU A 464 -65.61 -31.73 -4.47
CA GLU A 464 -66.74 -31.03 -5.11
C GLU A 464 -67.59 -31.96 -5.99
N ALA A 465 -66.99 -33.05 -6.51
CA ALA A 465 -67.74 -34.15 -7.11
C ALA A 465 -68.55 -34.92 -6.04
N GLY A 466 -69.79 -35.28 -6.38
CA GLY A 466 -70.70 -35.98 -5.48
C GLY A 466 -70.29 -37.41 -5.15
N THR A 467 -71.12 -38.11 -4.38
CA THR A 467 -70.87 -39.49 -3.90
C THR A 467 -70.70 -40.55 -5.00
N ASP A 468 -70.99 -40.22 -6.26
CA ASP A 468 -70.81 -41.06 -7.45
C ASP A 468 -69.47 -40.83 -8.17
N GLY A 469 -68.69 -39.82 -7.80
CA GLY A 469 -67.32 -39.59 -8.30
C GLY A 469 -67.22 -39.15 -9.77
N ILE A 470 -68.34 -38.85 -10.43
CA ILE A 470 -68.41 -38.37 -11.83
C ILE A 470 -68.72 -36.88 -11.83
N SER A 471 -67.95 -36.08 -12.57
CA SER A 471 -68.15 -34.62 -12.64
C SER A 471 -69.49 -34.26 -13.31
N ALA A 472 -70.02 -33.07 -13.02
CA ALA A 472 -71.24 -32.57 -13.67
C ALA A 472 -71.05 -32.37 -15.19
N GLU A 473 -69.83 -32.08 -15.63
CA GLU A 473 -69.48 -31.86 -17.03
C GLU A 473 -69.42 -33.20 -17.79
N ASP A 474 -68.86 -34.25 -17.18
CA ASP A 474 -68.85 -35.61 -17.75
C ASP A 474 -70.26 -36.18 -17.88
N LYS A 475 -71.12 -35.99 -16.86
CA LYS A 475 -72.54 -36.39 -16.92
C LYS A 475 -73.26 -35.72 -18.10
N SER A 476 -73.10 -34.40 -18.22
CA SER A 476 -73.71 -33.60 -19.30
C SER A 476 -73.25 -34.07 -20.68
N LYS A 477 -71.97 -34.43 -20.83
CA LYS A 477 -71.41 -34.96 -22.07
C LYS A 477 -71.99 -36.32 -22.44
N THR A 478 -72.06 -37.26 -21.51
CA THR A 478 -72.60 -38.61 -21.75
C THR A 478 -74.09 -38.57 -22.12
N GLU A 479 -74.90 -37.72 -21.45
CA GLU A 479 -76.32 -37.54 -21.80
C GLU A 479 -76.50 -37.00 -23.23
N ALA A 480 -75.66 -36.06 -23.66
CA ALA A 480 -75.67 -35.51 -25.01
C ALA A 480 -75.28 -36.57 -26.07
N GLU A 481 -74.29 -37.42 -25.79
CA GLU A 481 -73.89 -38.51 -26.69
C GLU A 481 -75.01 -39.55 -26.85
N ILE A 482 -75.67 -39.97 -25.76
CA ILE A 482 -76.84 -40.88 -25.79
C ILE A 482 -77.96 -40.29 -26.67
N LEU A 483 -78.30 -39.01 -26.46
CA LEU A 483 -79.32 -38.31 -27.23
C LEU A 483 -78.99 -38.26 -28.72
N SER A 484 -77.74 -37.92 -29.07
CA SER A 484 -77.27 -37.86 -30.46
C SER A 484 -77.40 -39.23 -31.15
N ASN A 485 -76.97 -40.30 -30.48
CA ASN A 485 -76.99 -41.65 -31.04
C ASN A 485 -78.42 -42.23 -31.12
N ALA A 486 -79.27 -41.95 -30.15
CA ALA A 486 -80.70 -42.32 -30.18
C ALA A 486 -81.44 -41.70 -31.38
N SER A 487 -80.96 -40.58 -31.92
CA SER A 487 -81.50 -39.94 -33.14
C SER A 487 -80.72 -40.23 -34.44
N SER A 488 -79.69 -41.08 -34.40
CA SER A 488 -78.75 -41.28 -35.53
C SER A 488 -79.33 -42.02 -36.74
N THR A 489 -80.36 -42.85 -36.54
CA THR A 489 -81.12 -43.54 -37.60
C THR A 489 -82.61 -43.56 -37.23
N GLU A 490 -83.50 -43.63 -38.21
CA GLU A 490 -84.95 -43.71 -38.00
C GLU A 490 -85.35 -45.03 -37.32
N GLY A 491 -86.19 -44.95 -36.28
CA GLY A 491 -86.64 -46.12 -35.51
C GLY A 491 -85.53 -46.76 -34.66
N CYS A 492 -85.75 -48.00 -34.22
CA CYS A 492 -84.74 -48.80 -33.54
C CYS A 492 -83.78 -49.47 -34.54
N SER A 493 -82.59 -49.86 -34.07
CA SER A 493 -81.59 -50.56 -34.88
C SER A 493 -80.58 -51.33 -34.04
N ALA A 494 -79.87 -52.27 -34.65
CA ALA A 494 -78.75 -52.97 -34.03
C ALA A 494 -77.55 -52.04 -33.76
N SER A 495 -77.48 -50.89 -34.45
CA SER A 495 -76.45 -49.86 -34.30
C SER A 495 -76.65 -48.88 -33.12
N LYS A 496 -77.73 -49.04 -32.35
CA LYS A 496 -78.03 -48.29 -31.13
C LYS A 496 -77.86 -49.18 -29.89
N THR A 497 -77.41 -48.60 -28.78
CA THR A 497 -77.45 -49.30 -27.48
C THR A 497 -78.89 -49.59 -27.04
N PRO A 498 -79.12 -50.49 -26.06
CA PRO A 498 -80.45 -50.67 -25.49
C PRO A 498 -81.05 -49.35 -24.95
N LEU A 499 -80.26 -48.51 -24.28
CA LEU A 499 -80.70 -47.20 -23.80
C LEU A 499 -81.07 -46.25 -24.95
N GLU A 500 -80.26 -46.20 -26.01
CA GLU A 500 -80.53 -45.41 -27.22
C GLU A 500 -81.78 -45.92 -27.96
N ASN A 501 -82.01 -47.24 -27.99
CA ASN A 501 -83.20 -47.87 -28.57
C ASN A 501 -84.48 -47.66 -27.74
N MET A 502 -84.41 -47.63 -26.41
CA MET A 502 -85.54 -47.24 -25.55
C MET A 502 -85.97 -45.79 -25.81
N ILE A 503 -85.03 -44.90 -26.14
CA ILE A 503 -85.33 -43.52 -26.54
C ILE A 503 -85.92 -43.47 -27.96
N ALA A 504 -85.39 -44.26 -28.89
CA ALA A 504 -85.90 -44.34 -30.26
C ALA A 504 -87.30 -44.98 -30.38
N SER A 505 -87.69 -45.84 -29.44
CA SER A 505 -89.01 -46.50 -29.38
C SER A 505 -90.04 -45.77 -28.51
N LYS A 506 -89.78 -44.53 -28.08
CA LYS A 506 -90.62 -43.78 -27.11
C LYS A 506 -92.11 -43.70 -27.48
N ASP A 507 -92.44 -43.67 -28.78
CA ASP A 507 -93.80 -43.53 -29.31
C ASP A 507 -94.47 -44.89 -29.60
N PHE A 508 -93.80 -46.01 -29.29
CA PHE A 508 -94.30 -47.36 -29.50
C PHE A 508 -95.20 -47.82 -28.35
N ASP A 509 -96.36 -48.39 -28.71
CA ASP A 509 -97.34 -48.89 -27.76
C ASP A 509 -96.93 -50.27 -27.21
N VAL A 510 -96.10 -50.26 -26.16
CA VAL A 510 -95.60 -51.46 -25.46
C VAL A 510 -96.69 -52.35 -24.86
N SER A 511 -97.95 -51.89 -24.77
CA SER A 511 -99.06 -52.72 -24.28
C SER A 511 -99.41 -53.88 -25.24
N LYS A 512 -98.96 -53.78 -26.49
CA LYS A 512 -99.10 -54.82 -27.53
C LYS A 512 -98.07 -55.95 -27.41
N CYS A 513 -97.01 -55.77 -26.60
CA CYS A 513 -95.91 -56.72 -26.49
C CYS A 513 -96.27 -57.89 -25.55
N THR A 514 -96.61 -59.05 -26.11
CA THR A 514 -97.07 -60.24 -25.37
C THR A 514 -96.00 -61.32 -25.15
N GLY A 515 -94.83 -61.20 -25.81
CA GLY A 515 -93.70 -62.12 -25.65
C GLY A 515 -92.86 -61.89 -24.38
N LYS A 516 -91.91 -62.80 -24.11
CA LYS A 516 -90.92 -62.63 -23.01
C LYS A 516 -90.13 -61.33 -23.19
N VAL A 517 -89.81 -60.65 -22.09
CA VAL A 517 -88.93 -59.46 -22.14
C VAL A 517 -87.51 -59.88 -22.51
N TRP A 518 -86.93 -59.23 -23.51
CA TRP A 518 -85.56 -59.48 -23.93
C TRP A 518 -84.56 -58.77 -23.02
N SER A 519 -83.49 -59.49 -22.68
CA SER A 519 -82.36 -58.98 -21.90
C SER A 519 -81.07 -59.13 -22.71
N GLU A 520 -80.07 -58.32 -22.38
CA GLU A 520 -78.81 -58.24 -23.13
C GLU A 520 -78.00 -59.55 -23.20
N ASN A 521 -78.26 -60.51 -22.31
CA ASN A 521 -77.57 -61.81 -22.27
C ASN A 521 -78.37 -62.93 -22.98
N LEU A 522 -79.48 -62.59 -23.65
CA LEU A 522 -80.41 -63.56 -24.23
C LEU A 522 -79.97 -63.95 -25.66
N ASN A 523 -79.55 -65.20 -25.83
CA ASN A 523 -79.07 -65.75 -27.11
C ASN A 523 -79.66 -67.15 -27.33
N GLY A 524 -79.95 -67.53 -28.59
CA GLY A 524 -80.37 -68.89 -28.93
C GLY A 524 -81.34 -68.99 -30.11
N ILE A 525 -82.03 -70.13 -30.23
CA ILE A 525 -83.05 -70.35 -31.27
C ILE A 525 -84.38 -69.76 -30.81
N PHE A 526 -84.90 -68.82 -31.59
CA PHE A 526 -86.21 -68.18 -31.41
C PHE A 526 -86.96 -68.19 -32.74
N GLY A 527 -88.29 -68.22 -32.70
CA GLY A 527 -89.12 -68.45 -33.88
C GLY A 527 -89.02 -67.39 -35.00
N SER A 528 -89.95 -67.51 -35.95
CA SER A 528 -89.92 -66.70 -37.18
C SER A 528 -89.98 -65.19 -36.93
N ALA A 529 -89.45 -64.40 -37.87
CA ALA A 529 -89.65 -62.95 -37.87
C ALA A 529 -91.13 -62.55 -37.75
N SER A 530 -92.04 -63.31 -38.38
CA SER A 530 -93.50 -63.17 -38.24
C SER A 530 -94.02 -63.48 -36.83
N GLU A 531 -93.39 -64.39 -36.09
CA GLU A 531 -93.72 -64.65 -34.69
C GLU A 531 -93.32 -63.43 -33.84
N PHE A 532 -92.15 -62.84 -34.11
CA PHE A 532 -91.72 -61.63 -33.42
C PHE A 532 -92.64 -60.42 -33.67
N GLU A 533 -93.04 -60.20 -34.93
CA GLU A 533 -94.05 -59.19 -35.27
C GLU A 533 -95.38 -59.45 -34.52
N SER A 534 -95.83 -60.71 -34.44
CA SER A 534 -97.06 -61.08 -33.72
C SER A 534 -96.98 -60.89 -32.19
N LEU A 535 -95.79 -61.02 -31.62
CA LEU A 535 -95.51 -60.82 -30.20
C LEU A 535 -95.24 -59.36 -29.82
N GLY A 536 -95.26 -58.44 -30.81
CA GLY A 536 -95.17 -57.00 -30.63
C GLY A 536 -93.74 -56.44 -30.53
N TYR A 537 -92.70 -57.17 -30.97
CA TYR A 537 -91.36 -56.60 -31.11
C TYR A 537 -91.29 -55.70 -32.36
N ILE A 538 -90.51 -54.62 -32.30
CA ILE A 538 -90.29 -53.72 -33.42
C ILE A 538 -89.41 -54.43 -34.46
N LYS A 539 -89.85 -54.45 -35.72
CA LYS A 539 -89.02 -54.84 -36.85
C LYS A 539 -88.27 -53.63 -37.38
N ASN A 540 -86.94 -53.72 -37.45
CA ASN A 540 -86.08 -52.62 -37.85
C ASN A 540 -85.72 -52.71 -39.34
N THR A 541 -85.35 -51.57 -39.93
CA THR A 541 -84.97 -51.46 -41.35
C THR A 541 -83.71 -52.26 -41.70
N ASP A 542 -82.84 -52.52 -40.72
CA ASP A 542 -81.65 -53.37 -40.83
C ASP A 542 -81.97 -54.88 -40.69
N GLY A 543 -83.25 -55.27 -40.62
CA GLY A 543 -83.68 -56.65 -40.46
C GLY A 543 -83.51 -57.23 -39.05
N SER A 544 -82.99 -56.44 -38.11
CA SER A 544 -83.02 -56.78 -36.68
C SER A 544 -84.41 -56.57 -36.09
N PHE A 545 -84.62 -57.06 -34.86
CA PHE A 545 -85.83 -56.80 -34.08
C PHE A 545 -85.48 -56.17 -32.75
N THR A 546 -86.28 -55.24 -32.23
CA THR A 546 -86.07 -54.62 -30.91
C THR A 546 -87.25 -54.89 -29.99
N ASP A 547 -86.97 -55.24 -28.73
CA ASP A 547 -87.97 -55.20 -27.67
C ASP A 547 -88.12 -53.76 -27.15
N PRO A 548 -89.22 -53.06 -27.45
CA PRO A 548 -89.41 -51.67 -27.04
C PRO A 548 -89.51 -51.50 -25.52
N ARG A 549 -89.69 -52.60 -24.75
CA ARG A 549 -89.74 -52.56 -23.29
C ARG A 549 -88.35 -52.45 -22.65
N THR A 550 -87.28 -52.82 -23.37
CA THR A 550 -85.89 -52.81 -22.87
C THR A 550 -84.88 -52.19 -23.85
N GLY A 551 -85.30 -51.90 -25.08
CA GLY A 551 -84.44 -51.48 -26.18
C GLY A 551 -83.45 -52.54 -26.67
N VAL A 552 -83.47 -53.74 -26.09
CA VAL A 552 -82.59 -54.84 -26.50
C VAL A 552 -82.96 -55.27 -27.92
N THR A 553 -81.97 -55.31 -28.79
CA THR A 553 -82.13 -55.65 -30.20
C THR A 553 -81.55 -57.04 -30.48
N MET A 554 -82.22 -57.82 -31.33
CA MET A 554 -81.86 -59.17 -31.74
C MET A 554 -81.56 -59.21 -33.23
N VAL A 555 -80.45 -59.83 -33.60
CA VAL A 555 -80.02 -60.05 -35.00
C VAL A 555 -80.02 -61.55 -35.32
N ASN A 556 -80.52 -61.94 -36.50
CA ASN A 556 -80.53 -63.32 -36.95
C ASN A 556 -79.23 -63.64 -37.69
N VAL A 557 -78.34 -64.38 -37.06
CA VAL A 557 -76.97 -64.62 -37.57
C VAL A 557 -76.85 -65.83 -38.51
N LYS A 558 -77.96 -66.51 -38.81
CA LYS A 558 -77.93 -67.81 -39.51
C LYS A 558 -79.07 -68.03 -40.51
N GLY A 559 -79.68 -66.96 -41.01
CA GLY A 559 -80.69 -67.04 -42.08
C GLY A 559 -81.93 -67.81 -41.64
N ASP A 560 -82.36 -68.81 -42.42
CA ASP A 560 -83.60 -69.56 -42.16
C ASP A 560 -83.53 -70.47 -40.89
N ASP A 561 -82.36 -70.60 -40.25
CA ASP A 561 -82.12 -71.50 -39.09
C ASP A 561 -82.61 -70.95 -37.73
N TYR A 562 -83.36 -69.84 -37.70
CA TYR A 562 -84.03 -69.32 -36.48
C TYR A 562 -83.09 -68.95 -35.30
N GLU A 563 -81.80 -68.70 -35.53
CA GLU A 563 -80.81 -68.41 -34.47
C GLU A 563 -80.58 -66.90 -34.31
N TRP A 564 -80.95 -66.35 -33.15
CA TRP A 564 -80.90 -64.92 -32.84
C TRP A 564 -79.98 -64.60 -31.67
N LEU A 565 -79.23 -63.49 -31.79
CA LEU A 565 -78.29 -62.99 -30.79
C LEU A 565 -78.59 -61.53 -30.42
N ALA A 566 -78.35 -61.17 -29.15
CA ALA A 566 -78.51 -59.81 -28.66
C ALA A 566 -77.41 -58.87 -29.20
N ALA A 567 -77.81 -57.85 -29.95
CA ALA A 567 -76.94 -56.74 -30.35
C ALA A 567 -76.76 -55.78 -29.17
N GLY A 568 -75.63 -55.90 -28.45
CA GLY A 568 -75.22 -54.87 -27.49
C GLY A 568 -74.33 -55.31 -26.32
N ASN A 569 -74.28 -56.59 -25.95
CA ASN A 569 -73.51 -57.02 -24.78
C ASN A 569 -72.68 -58.27 -25.05
N GLY A 570 -71.38 -58.05 -25.28
CA GLY A 570 -70.34 -59.09 -25.29
C GLY A 570 -70.65 -60.29 -26.19
N PHE A 571 -70.44 -60.15 -27.50
CA PHE A 571 -70.54 -61.21 -28.52
C PHE A 571 -69.48 -62.35 -28.37
N SER A 572 -69.13 -62.74 -27.13
CA SER A 572 -67.97 -63.55 -26.74
C SER A 572 -68.31 -64.60 -25.67
N GLN A 573 -69.51 -65.20 -25.73
CA GLN A 573 -69.92 -66.28 -24.80
C GLN A 573 -70.44 -67.55 -25.47
N ILE A 574 -70.34 -67.64 -26.80
CA ILE A 574 -70.65 -68.87 -27.56
C ILE A 574 -69.34 -69.36 -28.19
N SER A 575 -69.04 -70.65 -28.05
CA SER A 575 -67.77 -71.27 -28.45
C SER A 575 -67.56 -71.24 -29.98
N GLY A 576 -67.01 -70.12 -30.47
CA GLY A 576 -66.80 -69.82 -31.90
C GLY A 576 -66.45 -68.35 -32.17
N GLU A 577 -65.80 -67.68 -31.23
CA GLU A 577 -65.84 -66.23 -30.96
C GLU A 577 -65.48 -65.28 -32.12
N HIS A 578 -64.79 -65.75 -33.17
CA HIS A 578 -64.40 -64.92 -34.32
C HIS A 578 -65.34 -64.97 -35.52
N VAL A 579 -66.25 -65.94 -35.61
CA VAL A 579 -67.11 -66.10 -36.81
C VAL A 579 -68.26 -65.09 -36.78
N TYR A 580 -68.99 -65.00 -35.66
CA TYR A 580 -70.18 -64.16 -35.57
C TYR A 580 -69.88 -62.66 -35.50
N ASN A 581 -68.80 -62.23 -34.85
CA ASN A 581 -68.41 -60.80 -34.83
C ASN A 581 -68.17 -60.23 -36.24
N ASN A 582 -67.50 -61.00 -37.11
CA ASN A 582 -67.23 -60.58 -38.50
C ASN A 582 -68.50 -60.60 -39.37
N LEU A 583 -69.41 -61.55 -39.15
CA LEU A 583 -70.70 -61.58 -39.83
C LEU A 583 -71.60 -60.42 -39.38
N ILE A 584 -71.70 -60.18 -38.07
CA ILE A 584 -72.55 -59.12 -37.52
C ILE A 584 -72.04 -57.74 -37.92
N GLY A 585 -70.73 -57.48 -37.84
CA GLY A 585 -70.16 -56.19 -38.27
C GLY A 585 -70.31 -55.91 -39.77
N ARG A 586 -70.41 -56.97 -40.60
CA ARG A 586 -70.67 -56.86 -42.05
C ARG A 586 -72.15 -56.61 -42.34
N ASP A 587 -73.05 -57.34 -41.68
CA ASP A 587 -74.47 -57.38 -42.03
C ASP A 587 -75.32 -56.37 -41.20
N TRP A 588 -74.84 -55.94 -40.02
CA TRP A 588 -75.40 -54.86 -39.18
C TRP A 588 -74.32 -53.84 -38.80
N THR A 589 -73.96 -52.98 -39.75
CA THR A 589 -72.97 -51.91 -39.54
C THR A 589 -73.36 -50.99 -38.36
N GLY A 590 -72.43 -50.74 -37.43
CA GLY A 590 -72.65 -49.93 -36.22
C GLY A 590 -72.96 -50.72 -34.95
N ALA A 591 -73.24 -52.03 -35.03
CA ALA A 591 -73.61 -52.85 -33.88
C ALA A 591 -72.43 -53.14 -32.91
N ALA A 592 -71.20 -53.19 -33.43
CA ALA A 592 -70.00 -53.34 -32.60
C ALA A 592 -69.70 -52.05 -31.81
N GLU A 593 -69.85 -50.90 -32.46
CA GLU A 593 -69.71 -49.58 -31.87
C GLU A 593 -70.79 -49.33 -30.82
N ALA A 594 -72.02 -49.81 -31.04
CA ALA A 594 -73.08 -49.80 -30.03
C ALA A 594 -72.68 -50.63 -28.79
N ALA A 595 -72.13 -51.82 -28.96
CA ALA A 595 -71.71 -52.66 -27.82
C ALA A 595 -70.59 -52.01 -26.99
N GLU A 596 -69.67 -51.25 -27.60
CA GLU A 596 -68.68 -50.46 -26.83
C GLU A 596 -69.31 -49.25 -26.11
N ARG A 597 -70.25 -48.53 -26.76
CA ARG A 597 -71.00 -47.44 -26.10
C ARG A 597 -71.88 -47.93 -24.94
N ALA A 598 -72.43 -49.14 -25.02
CA ALA A 598 -73.22 -49.72 -23.94
C ALA A 598 -72.40 -49.87 -22.63
N LYS A 599 -71.07 -50.10 -22.73
CA LYS A 599 -70.18 -50.17 -21.55
C LYS A 599 -70.03 -48.83 -20.84
N THR A 600 -69.96 -47.71 -21.57
CA THR A 600 -69.89 -46.38 -20.95
C THR A 600 -71.23 -45.92 -20.38
N GLN A 601 -72.34 -46.55 -20.80
CA GLN A 601 -73.70 -46.24 -20.35
C GLN A 601 -74.16 -47.05 -19.12
N GLN A 602 -73.32 -47.92 -18.52
CA GLN A 602 -73.73 -48.80 -17.41
C GLN A 602 -74.24 -48.08 -16.14
N ASN A 603 -73.75 -46.85 -15.90
CA ASN A 603 -74.08 -46.04 -14.72
C ASN A 603 -75.22 -45.05 -14.96
N ILE A 604 -75.84 -45.05 -16.14
CA ILE A 604 -76.94 -44.17 -16.53
C ILE A 604 -78.15 -45.01 -17.00
N THR A 605 -79.36 -44.59 -16.62
CA THR A 605 -80.60 -45.31 -16.94
C THR A 605 -81.70 -44.35 -17.33
N LEU A 606 -82.60 -44.77 -18.23
CA LEU A 606 -83.79 -44.00 -18.59
C LEU A 606 -84.83 -44.06 -17.47
N ASN A 607 -85.19 -42.90 -16.94
CA ASN A 607 -86.17 -42.71 -15.86
C ASN A 607 -87.43 -42.02 -16.40
N GLY A 608 -87.95 -42.54 -17.52
CA GLY A 608 -89.08 -41.99 -18.25
C GLY A 608 -88.75 -40.73 -19.05
N PHE A 609 -89.80 -40.04 -19.51
CA PHE A 609 -89.72 -38.80 -20.29
C PHE A 609 -90.34 -37.63 -19.53
N ASP A 610 -90.02 -36.40 -19.92
CA ASP A 610 -90.70 -35.18 -19.46
C ASP A 610 -91.99 -34.89 -20.27
N GLU A 611 -92.71 -33.85 -19.86
CA GLU A 611 -93.94 -33.39 -20.52
C GLU A 611 -93.74 -32.91 -21.96
N ASN A 612 -92.49 -32.70 -22.40
CA ASN A 612 -92.09 -32.32 -23.75
C ASN A 612 -91.52 -33.52 -24.54
N GLY A 613 -91.57 -34.73 -23.99
CA GLY A 613 -91.05 -35.95 -24.63
C GLY A 613 -89.52 -36.06 -24.63
N LYS A 614 -88.80 -35.33 -23.76
CA LYS A 614 -87.34 -35.48 -23.57
C LYS A 614 -87.05 -36.58 -22.53
N PRO A 615 -86.05 -37.44 -22.73
CA PRO A 615 -85.71 -38.47 -21.75
C PRO A 615 -85.16 -37.84 -20.47
N LYS A 616 -85.52 -38.42 -19.33
CA LYS A 616 -84.95 -38.11 -18.01
C LYS A 616 -83.95 -39.19 -17.66
N PHE A 617 -82.72 -38.81 -17.35
CA PHE A 617 -81.70 -39.77 -16.95
C PHE A 617 -81.60 -39.91 -15.43
N LYS A 618 -81.24 -41.11 -14.98
CA LYS A 618 -80.85 -41.38 -13.59
C LYS A 618 -79.47 -42.02 -13.58
N TRP A 619 -78.54 -41.31 -12.95
CA TRP A 619 -77.20 -41.78 -12.61
C TRP A 619 -77.24 -42.67 -11.36
N LYS A 620 -76.37 -43.68 -11.32
CA LYS A 620 -76.21 -44.65 -10.22
C LYS A 620 -75.08 -44.26 -9.27
#